data_AF-A0A4P9TM18-F1
#
_entry.id   AF-A0A4P9TM18-F1
#
_cell.length_a   1.000
_cell.length_b   1.000
_cell.length_c   1.000
_cell.angle_alpha   90.00
_cell.angle_beta   90.00
_cell.angle_gamma   90.00
#
_symmetry.space_group_name_H-M   'P 1'
#
loop_
_entity.id
_entity.type
_entity.pdbx_description
1 polymer ?
#
loop_
_entity_poly.entity_id
_entity_poly.type
_entity_poly.pdbx_seq_one_letter_code
_entity_poly.pdbx_strand_id
1 'polypeptide(L)'
;MVAKPPLPDGDELPREINGWHHRPESNKNGHAWYAADGETAVAVYSGFGRVYVSVTDERCDGLERGVRIYEDGYEDDIDGRERDRHEARAVVDGIDAACEWMGETAPAEWSNPAVCEAVFDAPPGYSLERYYLENREATVYYRRDGTESITRFPGHADPDQYTLETCPYLYVHEWRGSGNATVALAPWLRAHGSSSKHPEIREVAETPAECGLEVAVTVAREWAREHVGGEIDADAAGQAGLGRWSA
;
A
#
# COMPACT_ATOMS: atom_id res chain seq x y z
N MET A 1 -8.23 22.16 -1.95
CA MET A 1 -6.81 21.99 -1.60
C MET A 1 -6.77 21.48 -0.18
N VAL A 2 -5.97 20.45 0.11
CA VAL A 2 -5.89 19.87 1.47
C VAL A 2 -5.00 20.77 2.32
N ALA A 3 -5.37 21.00 3.58
CA ALA A 3 -4.57 21.83 4.49
C ALA A 3 -3.20 21.18 4.74
N LYS A 4 -2.14 21.98 4.60
CA LYS A 4 -0.77 21.59 4.90
C LYS A 4 -0.38 22.10 6.29
N PRO A 5 0.60 21.47 6.97
CA PRO A 5 1.15 22.01 8.20
C PRO A 5 1.65 23.45 7.99
N PRO A 6 1.43 24.37 8.95
CA PRO A 6 1.90 25.73 8.82
C PRO A 6 3.43 25.78 8.83
N LEU A 7 4.01 26.65 8.01
CA LEU A 7 5.43 26.99 8.04
C LEU A 7 5.62 28.31 8.78
N PRO A 8 6.74 28.52 9.49
CA PRO A 8 7.10 29.84 9.99
C PRO A 8 7.22 30.88 8.86
N ASP A 9 6.99 32.15 9.19
CA ASP A 9 7.04 33.24 8.23
C ASP A 9 8.43 33.36 7.59
N GLY A 10 8.47 33.27 6.25
CA GLY A 10 9.70 33.42 5.47
C GLY A 10 10.46 32.11 5.19
N ASP A 11 10.01 30.99 5.75
CA ASP A 11 10.59 29.68 5.42
C ASP A 11 10.06 29.19 4.06
N GLU A 12 11.00 28.79 3.20
CA GLU A 12 10.69 28.18 1.91
C GLU A 12 11.11 26.70 1.93
N LEU A 13 10.21 25.84 1.45
CA LEU A 13 10.52 24.42 1.31
C LEU A 13 11.50 24.18 0.16
N PRO A 14 12.53 23.34 0.35
CA PRO A 14 13.41 22.93 -0.73
C PRO A 14 12.60 22.31 -1.87
N ARG A 15 12.81 22.79 -3.10
CA ARG A 15 12.08 22.28 -4.27
C ARG A 15 12.55 20.90 -4.70
N GLU A 16 13.82 20.61 -4.49
CA GLU A 16 14.45 19.35 -4.85
C GLU A 16 15.57 19.00 -3.89
N ILE A 17 15.67 17.73 -3.52
CA ILE A 17 16.73 17.18 -2.68
C ILE A 17 17.06 15.80 -3.25
N ASN A 18 18.27 15.57 -3.76
CA ASN A 18 18.74 14.23 -4.15
C ASN A 18 17.74 13.41 -5.03
N GLY A 19 17.08 14.06 -6.01
CA GLY A 19 16.07 13.42 -6.87
C GLY A 19 14.65 13.32 -6.28
N TRP A 20 14.44 13.81 -5.06
CA TRP A 20 13.12 14.02 -4.47
C TRP A 20 12.59 15.40 -4.83
N HIS A 21 11.38 15.48 -5.39
CA HIS A 21 10.79 16.72 -5.87
C HIS A 21 9.58 17.14 -5.03
N HIS A 22 9.60 18.35 -4.49
CA HIS A 22 8.48 18.90 -3.72
C HIS A 22 7.25 19.08 -4.62
N ARG A 23 6.10 18.53 -4.19
CA ARG A 23 4.82 18.63 -4.91
C ARG A 23 3.78 19.36 -4.04
N PRO A 24 3.72 20.70 -4.09
CA PRO A 24 2.80 21.48 -3.25
C PRO A 24 1.31 21.17 -3.54
N GLU A 25 1.00 20.77 -4.77
CA GLU A 25 -0.34 20.36 -5.22
C GLU A 25 -0.75 18.94 -4.78
N SER A 26 0.13 18.19 -4.10
CA SER A 26 -0.18 16.86 -3.56
C SER A 26 -1.45 16.90 -2.68
N ASN A 27 -2.28 15.86 -2.82
CA ASN A 27 -3.49 15.67 -2.03
C ASN A 27 -3.22 15.19 -0.59
N LYS A 28 -1.97 14.90 -0.22
CA LYS A 28 -1.59 14.60 1.16
C LYS A 28 -1.84 15.81 2.05
N ASN A 29 -2.25 15.60 3.30
CA ASN A 29 -2.34 16.64 4.33
C ASN A 29 -0.98 17.01 4.96
N GLY A 30 0.11 16.82 4.20
CA GLY A 30 1.49 17.06 4.59
C GLY A 30 2.29 17.70 3.46
N HIS A 31 3.43 18.30 3.80
CA HIS A 31 4.42 18.75 2.82
C HIS A 31 5.14 17.53 2.26
N ALA A 32 5.15 17.36 0.94
CA ALA A 32 5.50 16.08 0.34
C ALA A 32 6.48 16.25 -0.83
N TRP A 33 7.50 15.39 -0.83
CA TRP A 33 8.46 15.23 -1.91
C TRP A 33 8.28 13.85 -2.51
N TYR A 34 8.34 13.76 -3.83
CA TYR A 34 8.11 12.51 -4.56
C TYR A 34 9.33 12.15 -5.40
N ALA A 35 9.52 10.86 -5.59
CA ALA A 35 10.30 10.33 -6.69
C ALA A 35 9.74 10.84 -8.04
N ALA A 36 10.56 10.79 -9.10
CA ALA A 36 10.16 11.26 -10.42
C ALA A 36 8.94 10.50 -10.98
N ASP A 37 8.90 9.18 -10.80
CA ASP A 37 7.78 8.30 -11.16
C ASP A 37 6.53 8.50 -10.28
N GLY A 38 6.70 9.10 -9.09
CA GLY A 38 5.65 9.30 -8.11
C GLY A 38 5.32 8.05 -7.28
N GLU A 39 6.09 6.97 -7.40
CA GLU A 39 5.86 5.69 -6.70
C GLU A 39 6.32 5.71 -5.25
N THR A 40 7.17 6.67 -4.87
CA THR A 40 7.59 6.87 -3.48
C THR A 40 7.47 8.33 -3.10
N ALA A 41 7.12 8.60 -1.84
CA ALA A 41 7.08 9.93 -1.29
C ALA A 41 7.70 10.01 0.10
N VAL A 42 8.32 11.15 0.43
CA VAL A 42 8.61 11.56 1.80
C VAL A 42 7.64 12.68 2.15
N ALA A 43 6.97 12.60 3.29
CA ALA A 43 6.05 13.64 3.70
C ALA A 43 6.13 13.97 5.19
N VAL A 44 6.05 15.27 5.49
CA VAL A 44 5.95 15.85 6.82
C VAL A 44 4.47 16.12 7.11
N TYR A 45 3.93 15.47 8.14
CA TYR A 45 2.54 15.57 8.54
C TYR A 45 2.45 16.23 9.91
N SER A 46 1.37 16.98 10.12
CA SER A 46 0.96 17.45 11.45
C SER A 46 -0.50 17.06 11.69
N GLY A 47 -0.79 16.51 12.87
CA GLY A 47 -2.14 16.17 13.30
C GLY A 47 -2.16 15.16 14.44
N PHE A 48 -3.28 15.13 15.17
CA PHE A 48 -3.51 14.22 16.31
C PHE A 48 -2.43 14.32 17.41
N GLY A 49 -2.04 15.54 17.77
CA GLY A 49 -1.09 15.76 18.87
C GLY A 49 0.38 15.50 18.52
N ARG A 50 0.72 15.42 17.23
CA ARG A 50 2.09 15.11 16.79
C ARG A 50 2.41 15.68 15.42
N VAL A 51 3.70 15.87 15.19
CA VAL A 51 4.32 16.01 13.88
C VAL A 51 5.12 14.74 13.59
N TYR A 52 5.05 14.23 12.37
CA TYR A 52 5.84 13.07 11.99
C TYR A 52 6.23 13.12 10.51
N VAL A 53 7.32 12.44 10.20
CA VAL A 53 7.83 12.28 8.83
C VAL A 53 7.75 10.82 8.45
N SER A 54 7.19 10.56 7.28
CA SER A 54 7.09 9.21 6.75
C SER A 54 7.54 9.12 5.31
N VAL A 55 8.29 8.07 5.01
CA VAL A 55 8.60 7.62 3.66
C VAL A 55 7.57 6.57 3.28
N THR A 56 6.82 6.79 2.21
CA THR A 56 5.68 5.97 1.79
C THR A 56 5.87 5.42 0.40
N ASP A 57 5.52 4.14 0.23
CA ASP A 57 5.34 3.53 -1.09
C ASP A 57 3.92 3.85 -1.58
N GLU A 58 3.83 4.63 -2.65
CA GLU A 58 2.58 5.11 -3.23
C GLU A 58 1.94 4.08 -4.16
N ARG A 59 2.61 2.96 -4.47
CA ARG A 59 2.04 1.84 -5.22
C ARG A 59 1.04 1.04 -4.39
N CYS A 60 1.02 1.23 -3.06
CA CYS A 60 0.06 0.60 -2.15
C CYS A 60 -0.68 1.60 -1.24
N ASP A 61 -1.85 1.16 -0.77
CA ASP A 61 -2.71 1.86 0.17
C ASP A 61 -2.52 1.29 1.59
N GLY A 62 -3.05 1.99 2.61
CA GLY A 62 -3.12 1.52 3.99
C GLY A 62 -2.14 2.23 4.94
N LEU A 63 -2.13 1.82 6.21
CA LEU A 63 -1.31 2.46 7.25
C LEU A 63 0.15 1.99 7.22
N GLU A 64 0.39 0.74 6.85
CA GLU A 64 1.73 0.12 6.85
C GLU A 64 2.51 0.37 5.54
N ARG A 65 1.95 1.17 4.62
CA ARG A 65 2.68 1.60 3.41
C ARG A 65 3.83 2.59 3.70
N GLY A 66 3.92 3.09 4.93
CA GLY A 66 4.86 4.11 5.35
C GLY A 66 5.79 3.65 6.45
N VAL A 67 7.07 4.01 6.32
CA VAL A 67 8.06 3.92 7.39
C VAL A 67 8.19 5.30 8.04
N ARG A 68 8.14 5.37 9.38
CA ARG A 68 8.38 6.62 10.11
C ARG A 68 9.87 6.84 10.32
N ILE A 69 10.36 8.00 9.93
CA ILE A 69 11.76 8.39 10.10
C ILE A 69 11.95 9.49 11.16
N TYR A 70 10.86 10.19 11.51
CA TYR A 70 10.82 11.17 12.59
C TYR A 70 9.41 11.22 13.18
N GLU A 71 9.31 11.42 14.49
CA GLU A 71 8.05 11.69 15.20
C GLU A 71 8.34 12.56 16.42
N ASP A 72 7.57 13.63 16.58
CA ASP A 72 7.56 14.50 17.75
C ASP A 72 6.11 14.72 18.21
N GLY A 73 5.84 14.37 19.46
CA GLY A 73 4.51 14.38 20.05
C GLY A 73 4.43 15.38 21.18
N TYR A 74 3.26 15.98 21.36
CA TYR A 74 2.98 16.92 22.43
C TYR A 74 1.73 16.51 23.21
N GLU A 75 1.71 16.84 24.51
CA GLU A 75 0.62 16.48 25.40
C GLU A 75 -0.67 17.25 25.06
N ASP A 76 -1.83 16.62 25.23
CA ASP A 76 -3.14 17.20 24.91
C ASP A 76 -3.56 18.34 25.87
N ASP A 77 -2.89 18.48 27.03
CA ASP A 77 -3.26 19.41 28.10
C ASP A 77 -2.49 20.74 28.09
N ILE A 78 -1.66 20.98 27.08
CA ILE A 78 -0.95 22.25 26.89
C ILE A 78 -1.89 23.38 26.40
N ASP A 79 -1.60 24.63 26.76
CA ASP A 79 -2.36 25.79 26.27
C ASP A 79 -2.31 25.89 24.74
N GLY A 80 -3.40 26.31 24.10
CA GLY A 80 -3.51 26.36 22.64
C GLY A 80 -2.40 27.19 21.96
N ARG A 81 -1.92 28.27 22.58
CA ARG A 81 -0.80 29.06 22.02
C ARG A 81 0.56 28.42 22.23
N GLU A 82 0.71 27.60 23.27
CA GLU A 82 1.90 26.80 23.48
C GLU A 82 1.95 25.64 22.49
N ARG A 83 0.80 24.99 22.27
CA ARG A 83 0.60 24.01 21.22
C ARG A 83 0.98 24.54 19.84
N ASP A 84 0.43 25.66 19.41
CA ASP A 84 0.69 26.21 18.08
C ASP A 84 2.19 26.49 17.86
N ARG A 85 2.87 27.00 18.89
CA ARG A 85 4.31 27.27 18.84
C ARG A 85 5.14 25.99 18.82
N HIS A 86 4.75 25.00 19.61
CA HIS A 86 5.41 23.70 19.63
C HIS A 86 5.22 22.99 18.28
N GLU A 87 4.01 22.98 17.73
CA GLU A 87 3.70 22.40 16.43
C GLU A 87 4.50 23.07 15.31
N ALA A 88 4.54 24.41 15.26
CA ALA A 88 5.32 25.12 14.25
C ALA A 88 6.82 24.77 14.31
N ARG A 89 7.39 24.65 15.52
CA ARG A 89 8.77 24.22 15.71
C ARG A 89 8.97 22.76 15.27
N ALA A 90 8.10 21.86 15.71
CA ALA A 90 8.17 20.45 15.37
C ALA A 90 8.03 20.21 13.86
N VAL A 91 7.26 21.05 13.14
CA VAL A 91 7.20 21.04 11.67
C VAL A 91 8.55 21.39 11.05
N VAL A 92 9.25 22.43 11.55
CA VAL A 92 10.60 22.76 11.07
C VAL A 92 11.58 21.62 11.35
N ASP A 93 11.59 21.11 12.59
CA ASP A 93 12.46 19.99 12.99
C ASP A 93 12.16 18.74 12.12
N GLY A 94 10.89 18.49 11.78
CA GLY A 94 10.49 17.43 10.86
C GLY A 94 10.91 17.69 9.40
N ILE A 95 10.88 18.93 8.93
CA ILE A 95 11.39 19.28 7.59
C ILE A 95 12.90 19.06 7.52
N ASP A 96 13.64 19.48 8.54
CA ASP A 96 15.09 19.28 8.63
C ASP A 96 15.42 17.78 8.63
N ALA A 97 14.73 16.99 9.44
CA ALA A 97 14.89 15.53 9.46
C ALA A 97 14.56 14.88 8.10
N ALA A 98 13.51 15.35 7.42
CA ALA A 98 13.18 14.88 6.07
C ALA A 98 14.27 15.23 5.05
N CYS A 99 14.81 16.45 5.12
CA CYS A 99 15.86 16.93 4.23
C CYS A 99 17.17 16.16 4.44
N GLU A 100 17.56 15.93 5.69
CA GLU A 100 18.73 15.13 6.05
C GLU A 100 18.59 13.71 5.50
N TRP A 101 17.48 13.03 5.79
CA TRP A 101 17.23 11.67 5.31
C TRP A 101 17.23 11.56 3.78
N MET A 102 16.54 12.47 3.09
CA MET A 102 16.52 12.52 1.61
C MET A 102 17.90 12.83 1.03
N GLY A 103 18.72 13.62 1.73
CA GLY A 103 20.10 13.89 1.35
C GLY A 103 20.99 12.65 1.39
N GLU A 104 20.68 11.69 2.26
CA GLU A 104 21.43 10.44 2.41
C GLU A 104 20.86 9.29 1.58
N THR A 105 19.57 9.33 1.23
CA THR A 105 18.87 8.22 0.55
C THR A 105 18.19 8.72 -0.72
N ALA A 106 18.70 8.31 -1.89
CA ALA A 106 18.02 8.61 -3.15
C ALA A 106 16.74 7.75 -3.32
N PRO A 107 15.73 8.20 -4.07
CA PRO A 107 14.49 7.42 -4.23
C PRO A 107 14.71 5.99 -4.72
N ALA A 108 15.63 5.80 -5.68
CA ALA A 108 15.92 4.49 -6.27
C ALA A 108 16.69 3.54 -5.33
N GLU A 109 17.22 4.04 -4.22
CA GLU A 109 17.96 3.26 -3.22
C GLU A 109 17.08 2.79 -2.07
N TRP A 110 15.84 3.30 -2.00
CA TRP A 110 14.88 2.93 -0.98
C TRP A 110 13.86 1.92 -1.49
N SER A 111 13.53 0.96 -0.63
CA SER A 111 12.44 0.01 -0.85
C SER A 111 11.69 -0.18 0.47
N ASN A 112 10.36 -0.22 0.43
CA ASN A 112 9.58 -0.47 1.64
C ASN A 112 9.69 -1.96 2.05
N PRO A 113 10.23 -2.29 3.24
CA PRO A 113 10.39 -3.68 3.68
C PRO A 113 9.06 -4.41 3.93
N ALA A 114 7.95 -3.69 4.08
CA ALA A 114 6.62 -4.28 4.24
C ALA A 114 5.92 -4.60 2.90
N VAL A 115 6.42 -4.05 1.79
CA VAL A 115 5.84 -4.23 0.46
C VAL A 115 6.39 -5.50 -0.17
N CYS A 116 5.49 -6.36 -0.64
CA CYS A 116 5.83 -7.57 -1.36
C CYS A 116 5.89 -7.26 -2.87
N GLU A 117 7.09 -7.20 -3.45
CA GLU A 117 7.27 -6.89 -4.87
C GLU A 117 6.57 -7.87 -5.82
N ALA A 118 6.37 -9.13 -5.39
CA ALA A 118 5.63 -10.11 -6.18
C ALA A 118 4.20 -9.64 -6.48
N VAL A 119 3.60 -8.75 -5.69
CA VAL A 119 2.24 -8.24 -5.94
C VAL A 119 2.14 -7.46 -7.26
N PHE A 120 3.23 -6.84 -7.73
CA PHE A 120 3.20 -6.02 -8.94
C PHE A 120 3.27 -6.82 -10.24
N ASP A 121 3.70 -8.09 -10.16
CA ASP A 121 3.63 -9.02 -11.29
C ASP A 121 2.30 -9.79 -11.23
N ALA A 122 1.28 -9.20 -11.85
CA ALA A 122 -0.10 -9.63 -11.74
C ALA A 122 -0.36 -11.03 -12.36
N PRO A 123 -1.34 -11.78 -11.83
CA PRO A 123 -1.78 -13.02 -12.46
C PRO A 123 -2.25 -12.83 -13.91
N PRO A 124 -2.07 -13.83 -14.78
CA PRO A 124 -2.37 -13.71 -16.20
C PRO A 124 -3.86 -13.47 -16.47
N GLY A 125 -4.15 -12.50 -17.34
CA GLY A 125 -5.52 -12.05 -17.61
C GLY A 125 -6.12 -11.21 -16.48
N TYR A 126 -5.29 -10.73 -15.57
CA TYR A 126 -5.63 -9.75 -14.56
C TYR A 126 -4.62 -8.61 -14.50
N SER A 127 -5.10 -7.47 -14.01
CA SER A 127 -4.31 -6.28 -13.71
C SER A 127 -4.42 -5.96 -12.22
N LEU A 128 -3.33 -5.51 -11.58
CA LEU A 128 -3.39 -5.04 -10.19
C LEU A 128 -4.34 -3.85 -10.08
N GLU A 129 -5.37 -3.99 -9.26
CA GLU A 129 -6.37 -2.93 -9.03
C GLU A 129 -6.18 -2.27 -7.66
N ARG A 130 -5.80 -3.06 -6.64
CA ARG A 130 -5.52 -2.54 -5.30
C ARG A 130 -4.55 -3.45 -4.55
N TYR A 131 -3.58 -2.83 -3.90
CA TYR A 131 -2.75 -3.44 -2.86
C TYR A 131 -2.90 -2.62 -1.58
N TYR A 132 -3.34 -3.23 -0.50
CA TYR A 132 -3.64 -2.59 0.78
C TYR A 132 -2.87 -3.25 1.92
N LEU A 133 -2.13 -2.46 2.69
CA LEU A 133 -1.26 -2.91 3.79
C LEU A 133 -1.68 -2.33 5.14
N GLU A 134 -2.00 -3.23 6.07
CA GLU A 134 -2.31 -2.95 7.48
C GLU A 134 -1.39 -3.74 8.41
N ASN A 135 -1.44 -3.43 9.71
CA ASN A 135 -0.55 -3.99 10.72
C ASN A 135 -0.58 -5.54 10.77
N ARG A 136 -1.74 -6.14 10.46
CA ARG A 136 -1.95 -7.60 10.53
C ARG A 136 -2.46 -8.21 9.23
N GLU A 137 -2.70 -7.40 8.21
CA GLU A 137 -3.36 -7.84 6.99
C GLU A 137 -2.65 -7.23 5.78
N ALA A 138 -2.47 -8.04 4.75
CA ALA A 138 -2.16 -7.57 3.41
C ALA A 138 -3.26 -8.07 2.48
N THR A 139 -3.88 -7.16 1.73
CA THR A 139 -4.96 -7.49 0.79
C THR A 139 -4.58 -7.03 -0.61
N VAL A 140 -4.73 -7.93 -1.58
CA VAL A 140 -4.49 -7.66 -2.99
C VAL A 140 -5.74 -8.01 -3.79
N TYR A 141 -6.14 -7.09 -4.66
CA TYR A 141 -7.16 -7.32 -5.67
C TYR A 141 -6.53 -7.18 -7.04
N TYR A 142 -6.61 -8.25 -7.81
CA TYR A 142 -6.35 -8.24 -9.23
C TYR A 142 -7.68 -8.21 -9.97
N ARG A 143 -7.91 -7.20 -10.81
CA ARG A 143 -9.11 -7.11 -11.65
C ARG A 143 -8.90 -7.89 -12.93
N ARG A 144 -9.88 -8.68 -13.32
CA ARG A 144 -9.88 -9.42 -14.57
C ARG A 144 -9.89 -8.44 -15.74
N ASP A 145 -9.02 -8.67 -16.71
CA ASP A 145 -8.92 -7.81 -17.88
C ASP A 145 -10.24 -7.78 -18.66
N GLY A 146 -10.63 -6.58 -19.10
CA GLY A 146 -11.90 -6.36 -19.80
C GLY A 146 -13.15 -6.26 -18.91
N THR A 147 -13.01 -6.39 -17.58
CA THR A 147 -14.12 -6.16 -16.64
C THR A 147 -14.10 -4.74 -16.05
N GLU A 148 -15.26 -4.20 -15.71
CA GLU A 148 -15.37 -2.89 -15.05
C GLU A 148 -14.96 -2.94 -13.57
N SER A 149 -14.48 -1.82 -13.04
CA SER A 149 -14.19 -1.70 -11.62
C SER A 149 -15.49 -1.59 -10.82
N ILE A 150 -15.84 -2.67 -10.11
CA ILE A 150 -16.97 -2.73 -9.17
C ILE A 150 -16.47 -2.45 -7.76
N THR A 151 -16.91 -1.36 -7.13
CA THR A 151 -16.50 -0.92 -5.78
C THR A 151 -17.56 -1.12 -4.70
N ARG A 152 -18.76 -1.54 -5.09
CA ARG A 152 -19.89 -1.80 -4.18
C ARG A 152 -20.72 -2.96 -4.68
N PHE A 153 -21.21 -3.78 -3.76
CA PHE A 153 -22.08 -4.90 -4.10
C PHE A 153 -23.50 -4.44 -4.46
N PRO A 154 -24.12 -5.01 -5.51
CA PRO A 154 -25.53 -4.77 -5.78
C PRO A 154 -26.51 -5.71 -5.04
N GLY A 155 -26.10 -6.61 -4.14
CA GLY A 155 -27.03 -7.57 -3.52
C GLY A 155 -26.52 -8.35 -2.29
N HIS A 156 -27.02 -9.56 -2.07
CA HIS A 156 -26.41 -10.61 -1.24
C HIS A 156 -26.45 -11.85 -2.12
N ALA A 157 -25.30 -12.42 -2.48
CA ALA A 157 -25.24 -13.61 -3.33
C ALA A 157 -24.44 -14.68 -2.60
N ASP A 158 -24.86 -15.93 -2.76
CA ASP A 158 -24.15 -17.06 -2.18
C ASP A 158 -22.74 -17.16 -2.79
N PRO A 159 -21.65 -17.18 -1.98
CA PRO A 159 -20.29 -17.29 -2.49
C PRO A 159 -20.07 -18.45 -3.45
N ASP A 160 -20.82 -19.56 -3.31
CA ASP A 160 -20.68 -20.71 -4.20
C ASP A 160 -21.10 -20.42 -5.65
N GLN A 161 -21.84 -19.33 -5.89
CA GLN A 161 -22.25 -18.86 -7.22
C GLN A 161 -21.16 -18.02 -7.92
N TYR A 162 -20.10 -17.66 -7.20
CA TYR A 162 -18.98 -16.89 -7.76
C TYR A 162 -18.14 -17.78 -8.66
N THR A 163 -18.06 -17.43 -9.93
CA THR A 163 -17.24 -18.10 -10.93
C THR A 163 -16.30 -17.09 -11.56
N LEU A 164 -15.32 -17.57 -12.30
CA LEU A 164 -14.44 -16.72 -13.11
C LEU A 164 -15.21 -15.74 -14.01
N GLU A 165 -16.35 -16.17 -14.55
CA GLU A 165 -17.18 -15.38 -15.46
C GLU A 165 -18.01 -14.32 -14.74
N THR A 166 -18.39 -14.59 -13.49
CA THR A 166 -19.28 -13.71 -12.72
C THR A 166 -18.52 -12.81 -11.74
N CYS A 167 -17.26 -13.10 -11.45
CA CYS A 167 -16.43 -12.31 -10.53
C CYS A 167 -15.34 -11.51 -11.26
N PRO A 168 -15.33 -10.17 -11.09
CA PRO A 168 -14.31 -9.32 -11.68
C PRO A 168 -12.95 -9.39 -10.96
N TYR A 169 -12.86 -9.95 -9.75
CA TYR A 169 -11.60 -9.92 -8.98
C TYR A 169 -11.09 -11.29 -8.56
N LEU A 170 -9.77 -11.45 -8.70
CA LEU A 170 -8.98 -12.42 -7.96
C LEU A 170 -8.40 -11.72 -6.73
N TYR A 171 -8.77 -12.24 -5.56
CA TYR A 171 -8.46 -11.72 -4.24
C TYR A 171 -7.38 -12.57 -3.60
N VAL A 172 -6.32 -11.92 -3.13
CA VAL A 172 -5.27 -12.55 -2.31
C VAL A 172 -5.22 -11.82 -0.98
N HIS A 173 -5.20 -12.58 0.11
CA HIS A 173 -5.16 -12.02 1.45
C HIS A 173 -4.21 -12.78 2.34
N GLU A 174 -3.37 -12.07 3.08
CA GLU A 174 -2.43 -12.62 4.05
C GLU A 174 -2.70 -12.05 5.44
N TRP A 175 -2.78 -12.93 6.43
CA TRP A 175 -2.65 -12.60 7.84
C TRP A 175 -1.17 -12.50 8.21
N ARG A 176 -0.65 -11.26 8.23
CA ARG A 176 0.78 -10.99 8.44
C ARG A 176 1.26 -11.56 9.77
N GLY A 177 2.34 -12.32 9.71
CA GLY A 177 2.97 -12.97 10.88
C GLY A 177 2.28 -14.25 11.35
N SER A 178 1.15 -14.67 10.78
CA SER A 178 0.56 -15.99 11.05
C SER A 178 0.90 -17.03 9.99
N GLY A 179 1.43 -16.61 8.83
CA GLY A 179 1.61 -17.49 7.67
C GLY A 179 0.29 -18.04 7.11
N ASN A 180 -0.84 -17.36 7.29
CA ASN A 180 -2.09 -17.82 6.68
C ASN A 180 -2.43 -16.88 5.55
N ALA A 181 -2.67 -17.46 4.37
CA ALA A 181 -3.14 -16.72 3.23
C ALA A 181 -4.36 -17.37 2.59
N THR A 182 -5.03 -16.62 1.73
CA THR A 182 -6.24 -17.02 1.04
C THR A 182 -6.16 -16.53 -0.40
N VAL A 183 -6.49 -17.42 -1.35
CA VAL A 183 -6.67 -17.09 -2.77
C VAL A 183 -8.11 -17.40 -3.13
N ALA A 184 -8.85 -16.36 -3.53
CA ALA A 184 -10.28 -16.44 -3.72
C ALA A 184 -10.79 -15.57 -4.86
N LEU A 185 -11.99 -15.83 -5.33
CA LEU A 185 -12.75 -14.91 -6.17
C LEU A 185 -13.51 -13.92 -5.30
N ALA A 186 -13.49 -12.66 -5.71
CA ALA A 186 -14.24 -11.59 -5.09
C ALA A 186 -15.15 -10.88 -6.12
N PRO A 187 -16.42 -10.66 -5.78
CA PRO A 187 -17.40 -9.98 -6.65
C PRO A 187 -17.26 -8.44 -6.69
N TRP A 188 -16.64 -7.80 -5.70
CA TRP A 188 -16.41 -6.34 -5.68
C TRP A 188 -15.15 -5.96 -4.88
N LEU A 189 -14.55 -4.81 -5.20
CA LEU A 189 -13.55 -4.18 -4.34
C LEU A 189 -14.22 -3.64 -3.10
N ARG A 190 -13.64 -3.95 -1.95
CA ARG A 190 -14.07 -3.37 -0.71
C ARG A 190 -13.43 -2.00 -0.48
N ALA A 191 -14.21 -1.02 -0.02
CA ALA A 191 -13.67 0.14 0.68
C ALA A 191 -13.23 -0.31 2.09
N HIS A 192 -11.92 -0.37 2.34
CA HIS A 192 -11.39 -0.76 3.64
C HIS A 192 -11.83 0.25 4.73
N GLY A 193 -12.28 -0.28 5.88
CA GLY A 193 -12.67 0.46 7.07
C GLY A 193 -12.70 -0.48 8.27
N SER A 194 -12.34 0.03 9.46
CA SER A 194 -12.06 -0.75 10.68
C SER A 194 -13.22 -1.61 11.22
N SER A 195 -14.44 -1.45 10.69
CA SER A 195 -15.66 -2.11 11.16
C SER A 195 -16.20 -3.19 10.22
N SER A 196 -15.44 -3.57 9.21
CA SER A 196 -16.02 -4.19 8.02
C SER A 196 -15.52 -5.64 7.86
N LYS A 197 -16.43 -6.63 7.75
CA LYS A 197 -16.17 -8.09 7.54
C LYS A 197 -15.70 -8.43 6.11
N HIS A 198 -14.64 -9.22 5.89
CA HIS A 198 -14.13 -9.56 4.53
C HIS A 198 -15.25 -9.77 3.49
N PRO A 199 -15.05 -9.39 2.22
CA PRO A 199 -16.08 -9.61 1.20
C PRO A 199 -16.53 -11.07 1.21
N GLU A 200 -17.75 -11.31 0.76
CA GLU A 200 -18.18 -12.67 0.44
C GLU A 200 -17.24 -13.17 -0.66
N ILE A 201 -16.35 -14.09 -0.28
CA ILE A 201 -15.32 -14.63 -1.14
C ILE A 201 -15.56 -16.11 -1.36
N ARG A 202 -15.13 -16.60 -2.52
CA ARG A 202 -15.08 -18.03 -2.81
C ARG A 202 -13.63 -18.43 -2.96
N GLU A 203 -13.12 -19.22 -2.03
CA GLU A 203 -11.77 -19.79 -2.16
C GLU A 203 -11.67 -20.64 -3.43
N VAL A 204 -10.60 -20.43 -4.18
CA VAL A 204 -10.40 -21.10 -5.48
C VAL A 204 -9.10 -21.90 -5.55
N ALA A 205 -8.20 -21.69 -4.61
CA ALA A 205 -6.98 -22.47 -4.47
C ALA A 205 -6.62 -22.65 -3.00
N GLU A 206 -6.18 -23.85 -2.64
CA GLU A 206 -5.59 -24.12 -1.33
C GLU A 206 -4.16 -23.57 -1.29
N THR A 207 -3.84 -22.78 -0.27
CA THR A 207 -2.48 -22.33 -0.01
C THR A 207 -1.81 -23.26 1.01
N PRO A 208 -0.48 -23.44 0.94
CA PRO A 208 0.25 -24.19 1.98
C PRO A 208 0.00 -23.62 3.38
N ALA A 209 0.03 -24.49 4.39
CA ALA A 209 0.00 -24.05 5.78
C ALA A 209 1.24 -23.19 6.07
N GLU A 210 1.06 -22.09 6.81
CA GLU A 210 2.15 -21.19 7.20
C GLU A 210 2.88 -20.52 6.00
N CYS A 211 2.15 -20.13 4.95
CA CYS A 211 2.64 -19.37 3.82
C CYS A 211 2.42 -17.84 3.92
N GLY A 212 3.36 -17.07 3.35
CA GLY A 212 3.25 -15.62 3.25
C GLY A 212 2.66 -15.14 1.91
N LEU A 213 2.52 -13.82 1.77
CA LEU A 213 1.90 -13.19 0.59
C LEU A 213 2.54 -13.60 -0.74
N GLU A 214 3.87 -13.72 -0.80
CA GLU A 214 4.60 -14.11 -2.03
C GLU A 214 4.17 -15.49 -2.54
N VAL A 215 4.01 -16.45 -1.63
CA VAL A 215 3.55 -17.81 -1.97
C VAL A 215 2.08 -17.77 -2.41
N ALA A 216 1.24 -17.00 -1.71
CA ALA A 216 -0.17 -16.86 -2.08
C ALA A 216 -0.36 -16.22 -3.47
N VAL A 217 0.45 -15.21 -3.81
CA VAL A 217 0.48 -14.62 -5.16
C VAL A 217 0.94 -15.64 -6.19
N THR A 218 1.92 -16.47 -5.87
CA THR A 218 2.37 -17.56 -6.76
C THR A 218 1.25 -18.56 -7.02
N VAL A 219 0.53 -18.99 -5.98
CA VAL A 219 -0.65 -19.86 -6.10
C VAL A 219 -1.74 -19.20 -6.94
N ALA A 220 -2.00 -17.90 -6.75
CA ALA A 220 -2.96 -17.15 -7.54
C ALA A 220 -2.60 -17.10 -9.04
N ARG A 221 -1.30 -16.97 -9.36
CA ARG A 221 -0.81 -17.03 -10.75
C ARG A 221 -1.00 -18.42 -11.36
N GLU A 222 -0.65 -19.48 -10.63
CA GLU A 222 -0.84 -20.86 -11.11
C GLU A 222 -2.31 -21.15 -11.38
N TRP A 223 -3.19 -20.77 -10.45
CA TRP A 223 -4.63 -20.90 -10.62
C TRP A 223 -5.13 -20.13 -11.86
N ALA A 224 -4.71 -18.88 -12.04
CA ALA A 224 -5.10 -18.08 -13.20
C ALA A 224 -4.59 -18.68 -14.52
N ARG A 225 -3.37 -19.25 -14.55
CA ARG A 225 -2.83 -19.94 -15.74
C ARG A 225 -3.71 -21.10 -16.19
N GLU A 226 -4.15 -21.92 -15.24
CA GLU A 226 -4.97 -23.11 -15.53
C GLU A 226 -6.35 -22.75 -16.09
N HIS A 227 -6.86 -21.56 -15.77
CA HIS A 227 -8.26 -21.22 -16.00
C HIS A 227 -8.51 -20.07 -16.97
N VAL A 228 -7.53 -19.20 -17.23
CA VAL A 228 -7.73 -17.99 -18.07
C VAL A 228 -7.20 -18.16 -19.50
N GLY A 229 -6.45 -19.23 -19.80
CA GLY A 229 -6.07 -19.57 -21.17
C GLY A 229 -5.24 -18.49 -21.87
N GLY A 230 -3.94 -18.47 -21.60
CA GLY A 230 -2.94 -17.67 -22.32
C GLY A 230 -1.55 -18.28 -22.18
N GLU A 231 -0.78 -18.33 -23.26
CA GLU A 231 0.67 -18.61 -23.19
C GLU A 231 1.37 -17.44 -22.48
N ILE A 232 2.33 -17.74 -21.61
CA ILE A 232 3.08 -16.73 -20.86
C ILE A 232 4.56 -16.97 -21.06
N ASP A 233 5.26 -15.85 -21.26
CA ASP A 233 6.71 -15.76 -21.24
C ASP A 233 7.24 -16.21 -19.87
N ALA A 234 7.94 -17.33 -19.83
CA ALA A 234 8.38 -17.99 -18.60
C ALA A 234 9.38 -17.18 -17.76
N ASP A 235 9.83 -16.02 -18.26
CA ASP A 235 10.92 -15.21 -17.71
C ASP A 235 10.46 -13.96 -16.93
N ALA A 236 9.28 -14.00 -16.28
CA ALA A 236 8.98 -13.04 -15.23
C ALA A 236 9.99 -13.21 -14.08
N ALA A 237 10.90 -12.25 -13.92
CA ALA A 237 12.03 -12.30 -13.01
C ALA A 237 11.60 -12.65 -11.57
N GLY A 238 12.05 -13.80 -11.07
CA GLY A 238 11.80 -14.23 -9.69
C GLY A 238 11.19 -15.62 -9.51
N GLN A 239 10.91 -16.36 -10.59
CA GLN A 239 10.37 -17.72 -10.49
C GLN A 239 11.29 -18.70 -9.76
N ALA A 240 11.07 -18.91 -8.46
CA ALA A 240 11.33 -20.17 -7.81
C ALA A 240 10.01 -20.94 -7.76
N GLY A 241 9.83 -21.89 -8.68
CA GLY A 241 8.64 -22.76 -8.67
C GLY A 241 8.45 -23.43 -7.30
N LEU A 242 7.20 -23.73 -6.94
CA LEU A 242 6.83 -24.36 -5.66
C LEU A 242 7.56 -25.69 -5.40
N GLY A 243 8.08 -26.34 -6.45
CA GLY A 243 8.96 -27.51 -6.34
C GLY A 243 10.27 -27.26 -5.56
N ARG A 244 10.64 -26.01 -5.29
CA ARG A 244 11.79 -25.66 -4.45
C ARG A 244 11.50 -25.65 -2.95
N TRP A 245 10.22 -25.62 -2.57
CA TRP A 245 9.75 -25.58 -1.18
C TRP A 245 9.30 -26.96 -0.67
N SER A 246 9.45 -27.99 -1.50
CA SER A 246 9.22 -29.39 -1.15
C SER A 246 10.56 -30.08 -0.85
N ALA A 247 11.12 -29.80 0.33
CA ALA A 247 12.21 -30.57 0.94
C ALA A 247 12.14 -30.49 2.48
#